data_AF-A0A1F4JYS1-F1
#
_entry.id   AF-A0A1F4JYS1-F1
#
_cell.length_a   1.000
_cell.length_b   1.000
_cell.length_c   1.000
_cell.angle_alpha   90.00
_cell.angle_beta   90.00
_cell.angle_gamma   90.00
#
_symmetry.space_group_name_H-M   'P 1'
#
loop_
_entity.id
_entity.type
_entity.pdbx_description
1 polymer ?
#
loop_
_entity_poly.entity_id
_entity_poly.type
_entity_poly.pdbx_seq_one_letter_code
_entity_poly.pdbx_strand_id
1 'polypeptide(L)'
;MLIAIDHRAGPLTKSDLKYRYSESIEADNPLQLEEPDPSRLNRQDWYEVLYFVNMFANRYGKGSTGVARHAEKLLHEHVPPELHSYSQIKQWLLDHWKFHS
;
A
#
# COMPACT_ATOMS: atom_id res chain seq x y z
N MET A 1 11.78 -19.06 8.97
CA MET A 1 11.75 -17.72 9.58
C MET A 1 11.64 -16.71 8.45
N LEU A 2 10.42 -16.36 8.04
CA LEU A 2 10.20 -15.24 7.14
C LEU A 2 10.47 -13.99 7.97
N ILE A 3 11.58 -13.29 7.69
CA ILE A 3 11.78 -11.95 8.23
C ILE A 3 10.67 -11.12 7.60
N ALA A 4 9.65 -10.73 8.38
CA ALA A 4 8.66 -9.77 7.92
C ALA A 4 9.42 -8.51 7.51
N ILE A 5 9.53 -8.27 6.21
CA ILE A 5 10.17 -7.05 5.71
C ILE A 5 9.31 -5.90 6.18
N ASP A 6 9.89 -5.03 7.00
CA ASP A 6 9.23 -3.82 7.42
C ASP A 6 9.10 -2.87 6.23
N HIS A 7 7.99 -2.99 5.50
CA HIS A 7 7.70 -2.13 4.35
C HIS A 7 7.43 -0.67 4.75
N ARG A 8 7.43 -0.31 6.04
CA ARG A 8 7.44 1.09 6.51
C ARG A 8 8.78 1.78 6.23
N ALA A 9 9.87 1.03 6.20
CA ALA A 9 11.19 1.51 5.78
C ALA A 9 11.38 1.45 4.25
N GLY A 10 10.28 1.29 3.51
CA GLY A 10 10.27 1.25 2.05
C GLY A 10 10.52 2.61 1.40
N PRO A 11 10.34 2.71 0.07
CA PRO A 11 10.70 3.89 -0.70
C PRO A 11 9.84 5.14 -0.45
N LEU A 12 8.72 5.02 0.27
CA LEU A 12 7.93 6.14 0.78
C LEU A 12 7.84 6.10 2.30
N THR A 13 7.76 7.28 2.89
CA THR A 13 7.35 7.51 4.28
C THR A 13 5.91 8.02 4.33
N LYS A 14 5.30 8.10 5.52
CA LYS A 14 3.95 8.68 5.70
C LYS A 14 3.85 10.09 5.09
N SER A 15 4.89 10.91 5.24
CA SER A 15 4.94 12.27 4.69
C SER A 15 5.05 12.34 3.16
N ASP A 16 5.40 11.24 2.49
CA ASP A 16 5.48 11.19 1.03
C ASP A 16 4.14 10.91 0.35
N LEU A 17 3.18 10.34 1.09
CA LEU A 17 1.83 10.06 0.62
C LEU A 17 1.12 11.33 0.14
N LYS A 18 0.40 11.24 -0.97
CA LYS A 18 -0.23 12.40 -1.63
C LYS A 18 -1.69 12.59 -1.28
N TYR A 19 -2.38 11.54 -0.87
CA TYR A 19 -3.79 11.63 -0.52
C TYR A 19 -3.98 11.76 0.99
N ARG A 20 -5.19 12.17 1.38
CA ARG A 20 -5.59 12.21 2.79
C ARG A 20 -6.17 10.86 3.17
N TYR A 21 -5.73 10.39 4.33
CA TYR A 21 -6.16 9.14 4.93
C TYR A 21 -6.56 9.41 6.37
N SER A 22 -7.40 8.55 6.92
CA SER A 22 -7.76 8.58 8.33
C SER A 22 -6.54 8.29 9.18
N GLU A 23 -6.36 9.05 10.25
CA GLU A 23 -5.44 8.65 11.31
C GLU A 23 -6.07 7.48 12.05
N SER A 24 -5.47 6.29 11.95
CA SER A 24 -5.86 5.15 12.76
C SER A 24 -5.77 5.55 14.23
N ILE A 25 -6.85 5.35 14.98
CA ILE A 25 -6.92 5.63 16.43
C ILE A 25 -5.92 4.76 17.22
N GLU A 26 -5.36 3.73 16.59
CA GLU A 26 -4.46 2.71 17.15
C GLU A 26 -2.99 3.14 17.26
N ALA A 27 -2.72 4.44 17.45
CA ALA A 27 -1.36 4.96 17.59
C ALA A 27 -0.68 4.59 18.94
N ASP A 28 -1.40 3.95 19.87
CA ASP A 28 -0.92 3.69 21.22
C ASP A 28 -0.17 2.36 21.42
N ASN A 29 -0.18 1.42 20.46
CA ASN A 29 0.56 0.16 20.59
C ASN A 29 1.29 -0.23 19.28
N PRO A 30 2.52 0.26 19.04
CA PRO A 30 3.32 -0.09 17.86
C PRO A 30 3.71 -1.59 17.80
N LEU A 31 3.49 -2.34 18.88
CA LEU A 31 3.74 -3.79 19.02
C LEU A 31 2.51 -4.66 18.69
N GLN A 32 1.32 -4.05 18.53
CA GLN A 32 0.08 -4.71 18.08
C GLN A 32 -0.33 -4.26 16.68
N LEU A 33 0.62 -3.76 15.88
CA LEU A 33 0.44 -3.77 14.43
C LEU A 33 0.55 -5.23 13.99
N GLU A 34 -0.55 -5.96 14.15
CA GLU A 34 -0.75 -7.28 13.58
C GLU A 34 -0.29 -7.21 12.13
N GLU A 35 0.48 -8.22 11.69
CA GLU A 35 0.91 -8.31 10.29
C GLU A 35 -0.31 -8.02 9.41
N PRO A 36 -0.20 -7.13 8.39
CA PRO A 36 -1.37 -6.70 7.63
C PRO A 36 -2.12 -7.94 7.14
N ASP A 37 -3.38 -8.06 7.57
CA ASP A 37 -4.19 -9.21 7.24
C ASP A 37 -4.25 -9.31 5.70
N PRO A 38 -3.64 -10.34 5.10
CA PRO A 38 -3.60 -10.45 3.64
C PRO A 38 -5.00 -10.61 3.03
N SER A 39 -6.04 -10.76 3.84
CA SER A 39 -7.42 -10.86 3.40
C SER A 39 -7.96 -9.54 2.82
N ARG A 40 -7.63 -8.37 3.38
CA ARG A 40 -8.27 -7.08 3.00
C ARG A 40 -7.33 -5.87 3.17
N LEU A 41 -7.38 -4.95 2.21
CA LEU A 41 -6.71 -3.65 2.24
C LEU A 41 -7.72 -2.53 2.54
N ASN A 42 -7.56 -1.90 3.70
CA ASN A 42 -8.22 -0.64 4.07
C ASN A 42 -7.54 0.55 3.38
N ARG A 43 -8.09 0.95 2.23
CA ARG A 43 -7.60 2.10 1.45
C ARG A 43 -7.82 3.47 2.09
N GLN A 44 -8.49 3.54 3.23
CA GLN A 44 -8.68 4.78 3.99
C GLN A 44 -7.65 4.93 5.11
N ASP A 45 -6.89 3.88 5.44
CA ASP A 45 -5.86 3.89 6.46
C ASP A 45 -4.49 4.17 5.84
N TRP A 46 -3.83 5.24 6.29
CA TRP A 46 -2.51 5.63 5.77
C TRP A 46 -1.49 4.50 5.95
N TYR A 47 -1.60 3.72 7.04
CA TYR A 47 -0.66 2.68 7.39
C TYR A 47 -0.71 1.53 6.39
N GLU A 48 -1.93 1.03 6.14
CA GLU A 48 -2.13 -0.08 5.21
C GLU A 48 -1.80 0.32 3.78
N VAL A 49 -2.16 1.54 3.37
CA VAL A 49 -1.81 2.06 2.05
C VAL A 49 -0.30 2.19 1.89
N LEU A 50 0.40 2.80 2.86
CA LEU A 50 1.85 2.95 2.82
C LEU A 50 2.54 1.60 2.73
N TYR A 51 2.12 0.66 3.57
CA TYR A 51 2.65 -0.70 3.56
C TYR A 51 2.46 -1.36 2.19
N PHE A 52 1.25 -1.29 1.64
CA PHE A 52 0.92 -1.91 0.36
C PHE A 52 1.75 -1.34 -0.79
N VAL A 53 1.83 -0.01 -0.93
CA VAL A 53 2.51 0.61 -2.09
C VAL A 53 4.02 0.42 -2.03
N ASN A 54 4.61 0.42 -0.82
CA ASN A 54 6.02 0.11 -0.64
C ASN A 54 6.31 -1.35 -0.92
N MET A 55 5.48 -2.28 -0.45
CA MET A 55 5.57 -3.70 -0.79
C MET A 55 5.52 -3.90 -2.31
N PHE A 56 4.54 -3.26 -2.97
CA PHE A 56 4.38 -3.35 -4.42
C PHE A 56 5.63 -2.81 -5.16
N ALA A 57 6.14 -1.65 -4.77
CA ALA A 57 7.33 -1.06 -5.37
C ALA A 57 8.59 -1.91 -5.14
N ASN A 58 8.77 -2.49 -3.96
CA ASN A 58 9.89 -3.38 -3.69
C ASN A 58 9.83 -4.65 -4.55
N ARG A 59 8.63 -5.23 -4.71
CA ARG A 59 8.44 -6.48 -5.44
C ARG A 59 8.44 -6.33 -6.96
N TYR A 60 7.87 -5.24 -7.47
CA TYR A 60 7.62 -5.06 -8.91
C TYR A 60 8.38 -3.88 -9.53
N GLY A 61 8.94 -2.99 -8.71
CA GLY A 61 9.56 -1.74 -9.12
C GLY A 61 10.99 -1.51 -8.63
N LYS A 62 11.66 -2.56 -8.12
CA LYS A 62 13.03 -2.48 -7.56
C LYS A 62 13.18 -1.42 -6.45
N GLY A 63 12.13 -1.20 -5.67
CA GLY A 63 12.13 -0.19 -4.59
C GLY A 63 12.09 1.27 -5.11
N SER A 64 11.56 1.52 -6.30
CA SER A 64 11.43 2.87 -6.83
C SER A 64 10.29 3.66 -6.16
N THR A 65 10.62 4.86 -5.67
CA THR A 65 9.65 5.86 -5.19
C THR A 65 8.61 6.21 -6.26
N GLY A 66 9.00 6.25 -7.55
CA GLY A 66 8.07 6.53 -8.64
C GLY A 66 7.01 5.44 -8.81
N VAL A 67 7.41 4.17 -8.64
CA VAL A 67 6.48 3.04 -8.68
C VAL A 67 5.54 3.07 -7.48
N ALA A 68 6.05 3.37 -6.28
CA ALA A 68 5.21 3.48 -5.09
C ALA A 68 4.15 4.59 -5.22
N ARG A 69 4.55 5.76 -5.74
CA ARG A 69 3.62 6.88 -5.98
C ARG A 69 2.58 6.56 -7.06
N HIS A 70 2.99 5.87 -8.12
CA HIS A 70 2.04 5.44 -9.16
C HIS A 70 1.03 4.44 -8.63
N ALA A 71 1.48 3.49 -7.80
CA ALA A 71 0.59 2.56 -7.13
C ALA A 71 -0.39 3.28 -6.19
N GLU A 72 0.07 4.27 -5.41
CA GLU A 72 -0.80 5.11 -4.55
C GLU A 72 -1.89 5.81 -5.38
N LYS A 73 -1.49 6.47 -6.48
CA LYS A 73 -2.43 7.13 -7.40
C LYS A 73 -3.49 6.17 -7.92
N LEU A 74 -3.07 5.01 -8.41
CA LEU A 74 -3.99 3.99 -8.94
C LEU A 74 -4.97 3.48 -7.87
N LEU A 75 -4.50 3.22 -6.65
CA LEU A 75 -5.33 2.76 -5.53
C LEU A 75 -6.44 3.76 -5.20
N HIS A 76 -6.12 5.05 -5.25
CA HIS A 76 -7.02 6.12 -4.87
C HIS A 76 -7.99 6.51 -6.00
N GLU A 77 -7.50 6.59 -7.24
CA GLU A 77 -8.25 7.19 -8.36
C GLU A 77 -8.94 6.17 -9.26
N HIS A 78 -8.45 4.93 -9.32
CA HIS A 78 -8.86 4.00 -10.38
C HIS A 78 -9.26 2.60 -9.91
N VAL A 79 -8.69 2.08 -8.82
CA VAL A 79 -9.08 0.76 -8.31
C VAL A 79 -10.56 0.80 -7.90
N PRO A 80 -11.41 -0.08 -8.47
CA PRO A 80 -12.84 -0.09 -8.15
C PRO A 80 -13.11 -0.29 -6.65
N PRO A 81 -14.11 0.39 -6.06
CA PRO A 81 -14.40 0.35 -4.63
C PRO A 81 -14.68 -1.07 -4.10
N GLU A 82 -15.24 -1.95 -4.92
CA GLU A 82 -15.59 -3.34 -4.60
C GLU A 82 -14.40 -4.29 -4.49
N LEU A 83 -13.23 -3.89 -4.99
CA LEU A 83 -12.01 -4.65 -4.78
C LEU A 83 -11.43 -4.32 -3.42
N HIS A 84 -11.44 -5.33 -2.54
CA HIS A 84 -11.01 -5.18 -1.15
C HIS A 84 -9.81 -6.04 -0.80
N SER A 85 -9.59 -7.18 -1.46
CA SER A 85 -8.48 -8.07 -1.08
C SER A 85 -7.14 -7.59 -1.64
N TYR A 86 -6.08 -7.80 -0.87
CA TYR A 86 -4.70 -7.51 -1.30
C TYR A 86 -4.38 -8.18 -2.64
N SER A 87 -4.79 -9.44 -2.82
CA SER A 87 -4.51 -10.22 -4.04
C SER A 87 -5.23 -9.65 -5.27
N GLN A 88 -6.52 -9.31 -5.14
CA GLN A 88 -7.30 -8.73 -6.23
C GLN A 88 -6.77 -7.35 -6.61
N ILE A 89 -6.50 -6.49 -5.64
CA ILE A 89 -6.00 -5.13 -5.88
C ILE A 89 -4.62 -5.17 -6.52
N LYS A 90 -3.72 -6.03 -6.03
CA LYS A 90 -2.41 -6.24 -6.64
C LYS A 90 -2.53 -6.71 -8.09
N GLN A 91 -3.41 -7.68 -8.37
CA GLN A 91 -3.61 -8.16 -9.74
C GLN A 91 -4.16 -7.05 -10.63
N TRP A 92 -5.15 -6.29 -10.14
CA TRP A 92 -5.70 -5.15 -10.85
C TRP A 92 -4.62 -4.12 -11.21
N LEU A 93 -3.71 -3.78 -10.29
CA LEU A 93 -2.59 -2.88 -10.56
C LEU A 93 -1.66 -3.41 -11.65
N LEU A 94 -1.34 -4.70 -11.65
CA LEU A 94 -0.49 -5.31 -12.68
C LEU A 94 -1.16 -5.25 -14.05
N ASP A 95 -2.46 -5.54 -14.11
CA ASP A 95 -3.24 -5.55 -15.34
C ASP A 95 -3.43 -4.13 -15.92
N HIS A 96 -3.55 -3.13 -15.04
CA HIS A 96 -3.89 -1.76 -15.43
C HIS A 96 -2.70 -0.78 -15.41
N TRP A 97 -1.49 -1.26 -15.09
CA TRP A 97 -0.31 -0.43 -14.82
C TRP A 97 -0.01 0.61 -15.91
N LYS A 98 -0.10 0.18 -17.19
CA LYS A 98 0.26 0.98 -18.36
C LYS A 98 -0.86 1.91 -18.86
N PHE A 99 -2.09 1.74 -18.37
CA PHE A 99 -3.25 2.47 -18.91
C PHE A 99 -3.49 3.82 -18.24
N HIS A 100 -2.81 4.09 -17.12
CA HIS A 100 -3.09 5.26 -16.26
C HIS A 100 -1.84 6.08 -15.88
N SER A 101 -0.74 5.96 -16.65
CA SER A 101 0.53 6.67 -16.48
C SER A 101 0.38 8.19 -16.46
#